data_AF-A0A2U8WI01-F1
#
_entry.id   AF-A0A2U8WI01-F1
#
_cell.length_a   1.000
_cell.length_b   1.000
_cell.length_c   1.000
_cell.angle_alpha   90.00
_cell.angle_beta   90.00
_cell.angle_gamma   90.00
#
_symmetry.space_group_name_H-M   'P 1'
#
loop_
_entity.id
_entity.type
_entity.pdbx_description
1 polymer ?
#
loop_
_entity_poly.entity_id
_entity_poly.type
_entity_poly.pdbx_seq_one_letter_code
_entity_poly.pdbx_strand_id
1 'polypeptide(L)' 'MHKVWLLFDPRRTLVALFTFLFVLALIIHFILLSTNRFNWLEGPAAKRAEIAQTHVLPT' A
#
# COMPACT_ATOMS: atom_id res chain seq x y z
N MET A 1 30.69 11.23 15.94
CA MET A 1 29.32 11.08 16.48
C MET A 1 28.97 9.59 16.69
N HIS A 2 29.69 8.89 17.57
CA HIS A 2 29.37 7.49 17.94
C HIS A 2 28.56 7.39 19.25
N LYS A 3 28.49 8.48 20.03
CA LYS A 3 27.83 8.50 21.34
C LYS A 3 26.31 8.33 21.28
N VAL A 4 25.70 8.50 20.10
CA VAL A 4 24.28 8.18 19.87
C VAL A 4 24.00 6.71 20.17
N TRP A 5 24.95 5.80 19.93
CA TRP A 5 24.83 4.38 20.23
C TRP A 5 25.01 4.02 21.72
N LEU A 6 25.43 4.97 22.56
CA LEU A 6 25.49 4.80 24.02
C LEU A 6 24.15 5.10 24.70
N LEU A 7 23.29 5.90 24.07
CA LEU A 7 21.92 6.18 24.55
C LEU A 7 20.87 5.26 23.92
N PHE A 8 21.08 4.84 22.68
CA PHE A 8 20.14 4.01 21.94
C PHE A 8 20.73 2.64 21.67
N ASP A 9 20.10 1.60 22.23
CA ASP A 9 20.48 0.21 21.96
C ASP A 9 20.41 -0.08 20.45
N PRO A 10 21.55 -0.34 19.79
CA PRO A 10 21.66 -0.33 18.32
C PRO A 10 20.65 -1.25 17.64
N ARG A 11 20.38 -2.39 18.26
CA ARG A 11 19.43 -3.38 17.78
C ARG A 11 18.00 -2.85 17.77
N ARG A 12 17.59 -2.16 18.85
CA ARG A 12 16.24 -1.62 18.97
C ARG A 12 16.01 -0.48 17.99
N THR A 13 17.00 0.40 17.80
CA THR A 13 16.88 1.53 16.87
C THR A 13 16.78 1.07 15.42
N LEU A 14 17.57 0.05 15.02
CA LEU A 14 17.48 -0.55 13.68
C LEU A 14 16.11 -1.23 13.46
N VAL A 15 15.62 -1.99 14.44
CA VAL A 15 14.30 -2.62 14.34
C VAL A 15 13.19 -1.58 14.29
N ALA A 16 13.25 -0.54 15.13
CA ALA A 16 12.25 0.54 15.14
C ALA A 16 12.23 1.28 13.80
N LEU A 17 13.39 1.59 13.22
CA LEU A 17 13.50 2.22 11.91
C LEU A 17 12.89 1.32 10.82
N PHE A 18 13.30 0.04 10.76
CA PHE A 18 12.76 -0.92 9.79
C PHE A 18 11.25 -1.06 9.90
N THR A 19 10.72 -1.28 11.10
CA THR A 19 9.29 -1.42 11.33
C THR A 19 8.54 -0.15 10.95
N PHE A 20 9.06 1.03 11.31
CA PHE A 20 8.45 2.31 10.94
C PHE A 20 8.36 2.49 9.43
N LEU A 21 9.48 2.29 8.71
CA LEU A 21 9.52 2.39 7.25
C LEU A 21 8.63 1.34 6.58
N PHE A 22 8.58 0.12 7.12
CA PHE A 22 7.75 -0.96 6.60
C PHE A 22 6.25 -0.66 6.75
N VAL A 23 5.82 -0.23 7.94
CA VAL A 23 4.43 0.18 8.18
C VAL A 23 4.05 1.35 7.29
N LEU A 24 4.92 2.35 7.16
CA LEU A 24 4.70 3.49 6.27
C LEU A 24 4.54 3.05 4.81
N ALA A 25 5.38 2.11 4.34
CA ALA A 25 5.27 1.55 3.00
C ALA A 25 3.93 0.84 2.79
N LEU A 26 3.50 0.00 3.73
CA LEU A 26 2.20 -0.68 3.65
C LEU A 26 1.06 0.34 3.55
N ILE A 27 1.03 1.35 4.43
CA ILE A 27 -0.02 2.39 4.42
C ILE A 27 -0.13 3.04 3.04
N ILE A 28 0.99 3.42 2.43
CA ILE A 28 1.00 4.03 1.10
C ILE A 28 0.41 3.06 0.06
N HIS A 29 0.83 1.79 0.06
CA HIS A 29 0.32 0.80 -0.89
C HIS A 29 -1.17 0.54 -0.72
N PHE A 30 -1.65 0.42 0.53
CA PHE A 30 -3.07 0.25 0.82
C PHE A 30 -3.91 1.44 0.35
N ILE A 31 -3.41 2.67 0.46
CA ILE A 31 -4.08 3.87 -0.05
C ILE A 31 -4.16 3.83 -1.58
N LEU A 32 -3.06 3.51 -2.27
CA LEU A 32 -3.04 3.42 -3.72
C LEU A 32 -3.98 2.30 -4.23
N LEU A 33 -3.97 1.14 -3.59
CA LEU A 33 -4.84 0.02 -3.92
C LEU A 33 -6.32 0.27 -3.59
N SER A 34 -6.63 1.03 -2.54
CA SER A 34 -8.02 1.41 -2.24
C SER A 34 -8.60 2.37 -3.29
N THR A 35 -7.73 3.13 -3.98
CA THR A 35 -8.18 4.14 -4.93
C THR A 35 -8.48 3.52 -6.30
N ASN A 36 -9.72 3.62 -6.80
CA ASN A 36 -10.17 3.04 -8.08
C ASN A 36 -9.23 3.33 -9.28
N ARG A 37 -8.60 4.51 -9.30
CA ARG A 37 -7.68 4.94 -10.38
C ARG A 37 -6.25 4.40 -10.26
N PHE A 38 -5.77 4.07 -9.07
CA PHE A 38 -4.41 3.61 -8.82
C PHE A 38 -4.34 2.15 -8.35
N ASN A 39 -5.49 1.49 -8.21
CA ASN A 39 -5.58 0.07 -7.92
C ASN A 39 -5.11 -0.76 -9.13
N TRP A 40 -3.81 -1.06 -9.14
CA TRP A 40 -3.18 -1.84 -10.20
C TRP A 40 -3.58 -3.33 -10.15
N LEU A 41 -4.16 -3.81 -9.05
CA LEU A 41 -4.65 -5.19 -8.95
C LEU A 41 -6.00 -5.37 -9.65
N GLU A 42 -6.88 -4.37 -9.56
CA GLU A 42 -8.21 -4.45 -10.18
C GLU A 42 -8.18 -4.11 -11.68
N GLY A 43 -7.20 -3.32 -12.13
CA GLY A 43 -6.93 -3.04 -13.54
C GLY A 43 -8.17 -2.60 -14.35
N PRO A 44 -8.11 -2.58 -15.69
CA PRO A 44 -9.26 -2.28 -16.56
C PRO A 44 -10.45 -3.25 -16.40
N ALA A 45 -10.32 -4.31 -15.59
CA ALA A 45 -11.32 -5.34 -15.40
C ALA A 45 -12.51 -4.86 -14.57
N ALA A 46 -12.32 -3.99 -13.57
CA ALA A 46 -13.44 -3.34 -12.88
C ALA A 46 -14.34 -2.56 -13.85
N LYS A 47 -13.73 -1.83 -14.79
CA LYS A 47 -14.47 -1.11 -15.82
C LYS A 47 -15.17 -2.07 -16.79
N ARG A 48 -14.53 -3.17 -17.20
CA ARG A 48 -15.16 -4.19 -18.06
C ARG A 48 -16.29 -4.96 -17.37
N ALA A 49 -16.22 -5.21 -16.07
CA ALA A 49 -17.31 -5.84 -15.32
C ALA A 49 -18.54 -4.92 -15.24
N GLU A 50 -18.32 -3.61 -15.03
CA GLU A 50 -19.39 -2.60 -15.04
C GLU A 50 -20.01 -2.42 -16.45
N ILE A 51 -19.18 -2.44 -17.51
CA ILE A 51 -19.64 -2.36 -18.92
C ILE A 51 -20.35 -3.65 -19.37
N ALA A 52 -19.88 -4.82 -18.92
CA ALA A 52 -20.51 -6.11 -19.23
C ALA A 52 -21.88 -6.25 -18.55
N GLN A 53 -22.05 -5.67 -17.35
CA GLN A 53 -23.35 -5.65 -16.67
C GLN A 53 -24.35 -4.68 -17.31
N THR A 54 -23.89 -3.62 -18.00
CA THR A 54 -24.77 -2.69 -18.71
C THR A 54 -25.21 -3.17 -20.10
N HIS A 55 -24.59 -4.22 -20.66
CA HIS A 55 -24.92 -4.77 -21.98
C HIS A 55 -25.86 -6.01 -21.93
N VAL A 56 -26.29 -6.47 -20.75
CA VAL A 56 -27.08 -7.73 -20.61
C VAL A 56 -28.58 -7.50 -20.41
N LEU A 57 -29.12 -6.35 -20.85
CA LEU A 57 -30.57 -6.19 -21.01
C LEU A 57 -30.95 -6.00 -22.49
N PRO A 58 -31.20 -7.09 -23.23
CA PRO A 58 -32.01 -7.08 -24.43
C PRO A 58 -33.43 -7.55 -24.09
N THR A 59 -34.36 -6.61 -23.91
CA THR A 59 -35.81 -6.74 -24.24
C THR A 59 -36.42 -5.35 -24.29
#